data_AF-A0A7C9DCU1-F1
#
_entry.id   AF-A0A7C9DCU1-F1
#
_cell.length_a   1.000
_cell.length_b   1.000
_cell.length_c   1.000
_cell.angle_alpha   90.00
_cell.angle_beta   90.00
_cell.angle_gamma   90.00
#
_symmetry.space_group_name_H-M   'P 1'
#
loop_
_entity.id
_entity.type
_entity.pdbx_description
1 polymer ?
#
loop_
_entity_poly.entity_id
_entity_poly.type
_entity_poly.pdbx_seq_one_letter_code
_entity_poly.pdbx_strand_id
1 'polypeptide(L)'
;GETKLNHDGHTHPLLSIQVTELLDGIFIGFTMNHSIADGASFLHFVSALYEVFLTRSDTMIKKPILKPFFPDGYGLTLKLRYIDPEEFVTRLNPGPLRERIFHFSPAAMAALKAKANEECEALDISSFQALSALLWRSITRARNSNPDEETHCT
;
A
#
# COMPACT_ATOMS: atom_id res chain seq x y z
N GLY A 1 5.90 -14.23 -13.26
CA GLY A 1 6.36 -13.02 -13.97
C GLY A 1 7.73 -12.65 -13.43
N GLU A 2 8.53 -11.91 -14.19
CA GLU A 2 9.78 -11.36 -13.68
C GLU A 2 9.49 -10.42 -12.50
N THR A 3 10.25 -10.57 -11.40
CA THR A 3 10.18 -9.68 -10.25
C THR A 3 10.84 -8.34 -10.61
N LYS A 4 10.01 -7.34 -10.91
CA LYS A 4 10.44 -5.95 -11.12
C LYS A 4 10.45 -5.21 -9.79
N LEU A 5 11.53 -4.47 -9.52
CA LEU A 5 11.66 -3.64 -8.33
C LEU A 5 11.49 -2.16 -8.68
N ASN A 6 11.27 -1.30 -7.68
CA ASN A 6 11.11 0.14 -7.90
C ASN A 6 12.32 0.76 -8.64
N HIS A 7 13.53 0.28 -8.39
CA HIS A 7 14.74 0.77 -9.06
C HIS A 7 14.72 0.56 -10.58
N ASP A 8 14.03 -0.47 -11.08
CA ASP A 8 13.94 -0.74 -12.53
C ASP A 8 13.16 0.36 -13.28
N GLY A 9 12.44 1.24 -12.57
CA GLY A 9 11.74 2.40 -13.12
C GLY A 9 12.61 3.45 -13.81
N HIS A 10 13.94 3.38 -13.66
CA HIS A 10 14.85 4.24 -14.43
C HIS A 10 14.86 3.94 -15.93
N THR A 11 14.56 2.69 -16.31
CA THR A 11 14.63 2.21 -17.70
C THR A 11 13.34 1.55 -18.18
N HIS A 12 12.36 1.38 -17.29
CA HIS A 12 11.08 0.73 -17.59
C HIS A 12 9.89 1.67 -17.33
N PRO A 13 8.73 1.43 -17.97
CA PRO A 13 7.51 2.18 -17.70
C PRO A 13 7.14 2.20 -16.21
N LEU A 14 6.76 3.37 -15.70
CA LEU A 14 6.38 3.59 -14.30
C LEU A 14 4.90 3.30 -14.02
N LEU A 15 4.09 3.15 -15.07
CA LEU A 15 2.68 2.81 -15.02
C LEU A 15 2.36 1.87 -16.18
N SER A 16 1.53 0.87 -15.93
CA SER A 16 0.92 0.03 -16.94
C SER A 16 -0.52 -0.27 -16.55
N ILE A 17 -1.42 -0.21 -17.53
CA ILE A 17 -2.85 -0.50 -17.35
C ILE A 17 -3.20 -1.63 -18.30
N GLN A 18 -3.78 -2.69 -17.78
CA GLN A 18 -4.26 -3.83 -18.54
C GLN A 18 -5.78 -3.91 -18.41
N VAL A 19 -6.47 -3.93 -19.55
CA VAL A 19 -7.92 -4.19 -19.60
C VAL A 19 -8.11 -5.60 -20.14
N THR A 20 -8.80 -6.45 -19.37
CA THR A 20 -9.08 -7.85 -19.74
C THR A 20 -10.58 -8.04 -19.77
N GLU A 21 -11.11 -8.38 -20.94
CA GLU A 21 -12.51 -8.76 -21.12
C GLU A 21 -12.69 -10.24 -20.74
N LEU A 22 -13.68 -10.50 -19.90
CA LEU A 22 -14.12 -11.82 -19.48
C LEU A 22 -15.52 -12.09 -20.05
N LEU A 23 -16.01 -13.32 -19.94
CA LEU A 23 -17.34 -13.69 -20.44
C LEU A 23 -18.47 -12.85 -19.83
N ASP A 24 -18.30 -12.36 -18.62
CA ASP A 24 -19.31 -11.71 -17.78
C ASP A 24 -18.88 -10.34 -17.25
N GLY A 25 -17.76 -9.79 -17.70
CA GLY A 25 -17.28 -8.51 -17.19
C GLY A 25 -15.93 -8.06 -17.71
N ILE A 26 -15.44 -6.98 -17.13
CA ILE A 26 -14.15 -6.38 -17.47
C ILE A 26 -13.31 -6.30 -16.20
N PHE A 27 -12.07 -6.77 -16.28
CA PHE A 27 -11.06 -6.60 -15.25
C PHE A 27 -10.05 -5.54 -15.69
N ILE A 28 -9.79 -4.56 -14.83
CA ILE A 28 -8.78 -3.51 -15.08
C ILE A 28 -7.67 -3.67 -14.05
N GLY A 29 -6.50 -4.11 -14.51
CA GLY A 29 -5.29 -4.23 -13.71
C GLY A 29 -4.40 -3.01 -13.85
N PHE A 30 -3.85 -2.53 -12.73
CA PHE A 30 -2.86 -1.46 -12.70
C PHE A 30 -1.55 -2.00 -12.15
N THR A 31 -0.44 -1.57 -12.72
CA THR A 31 0.89 -1.72 -12.12
C THR A 31 1.54 -0.35 -12.11
N MET A 32 2.01 0.10 -10.96
CA MET A 32 2.62 1.41 -10.80
C MET A 32 3.87 1.30 -9.93
N ASN A 33 4.93 2.00 -10.32
CA ASN A 33 6.15 2.09 -9.54
C ASN A 33 5.90 2.91 -8.27
N HIS A 34 6.19 2.35 -7.09
CA HIS A 34 5.86 2.99 -5.82
C HIS A 34 6.75 4.21 -5.50
N SER A 35 7.81 4.46 -6.29
CA SER A 35 8.66 5.66 -6.15
C SER A 35 7.97 6.95 -6.59
N ILE A 36 6.94 6.88 -7.44
CA ILE A 36 6.24 8.06 -7.94
C ILE A 36 4.90 8.33 -7.26
N ALA A 37 4.38 7.38 -6.49
CA ALA A 37 3.09 7.51 -5.83
C ALA A 37 2.92 6.50 -4.68
N ASP A 38 2.15 6.91 -3.69
CA ASP A 38 1.61 6.07 -2.61
C ASP A 38 0.20 5.57 -2.94
N GLY A 39 -0.42 4.81 -2.02
CA GLY A 39 -1.77 4.31 -2.21
C GLY A 39 -2.84 5.41 -2.36
N ALA A 40 -2.67 6.55 -1.69
CA ALA A 40 -3.65 7.64 -1.75
C ALA A 40 -3.58 8.38 -3.10
N SER A 41 -2.38 8.73 -3.54
CA SER A 41 -2.12 9.34 -4.84
C SER A 41 -2.44 8.40 -6.00
N PHE A 42 -2.27 7.08 -5.84
CA PHE A 42 -2.78 6.08 -6.79
C PHE A 42 -4.31 6.16 -6.95
N LEU A 43 -5.06 6.15 -5.84
CA LEU A 43 -6.53 6.25 -5.90
C LEU A 43 -6.99 7.59 -6.49
N HIS A 44 -6.26 8.68 -6.20
CA HIS A 44 -6.51 9.97 -6.82
C HIS A 44 -6.27 9.92 -8.34
N PHE A 45 -5.20 9.29 -8.80
CA PHE A 45 -4.95 9.05 -10.23
C PHE A 45 -6.08 8.26 -10.89
N VAL A 46 -6.53 7.15 -10.27
CA VAL A 46 -7.64 6.35 -10.81
C VAL A 46 -8.94 7.16 -10.87
N SER A 47 -9.21 7.98 -9.84
CA SER A 47 -10.39 8.87 -9.82
C SER A 47 -10.33 9.92 -10.93
N ALA A 48 -9.16 10.54 -11.12
CA ALA A 48 -8.92 11.49 -12.19
C ALA A 48 -9.07 10.86 -13.59
N LEU A 49 -8.52 9.66 -13.77
CA LEU A 49 -8.65 8.90 -15.02
C LEU A 49 -10.12 8.62 -15.34
N TYR A 50 -10.89 8.19 -14.33
CA TYR A 50 -12.33 8.00 -14.45
C TYR A 50 -13.07 9.30 -14.83
N GLU A 51 -12.74 10.43 -14.21
CA GLU A 51 -13.34 11.74 -14.53
C GLU A 51 -13.10 12.16 -15.99
N VAL A 52 -11.90 11.95 -16.51
CA VAL A 52 -11.56 12.25 -17.91
C VAL A 52 -12.44 11.42 -18.86
N PHE A 53 -12.58 10.11 -18.60
CA PHE A 53 -13.44 9.25 -19.42
C PHE A 53 -14.92 9.61 -19.33
N LEU A 54 -15.40 10.00 -18.14
CA LEU A 54 -16.80 10.36 -17.92
C LEU A 54 -17.16 11.69 -18.58
N THR A 55 -16.33 12.72 -18.40
CA THR A 55 -16.62 14.08 -18.87
C THR A 55 -16.18 14.33 -20.32
N ARG A 56 -15.31 13.47 -20.87
CA ARG A 56 -14.61 13.69 -22.15
C ARG A 56 -13.91 15.06 -22.19
N SER A 57 -13.46 15.52 -21.04
CA SER A 57 -12.82 16.82 -20.83
C SER A 57 -11.57 16.64 -19.98
N ASP A 58 -10.55 17.45 -20.25
CA ASP A 58 -9.31 17.47 -19.45
C ASP A 58 -9.48 18.27 -18.13
N THR A 59 -10.69 18.76 -17.84
CA THR A 59 -10.99 19.51 -16.62
C THR A 59 -11.18 18.56 -15.43
N MET A 60 -10.11 18.28 -14.70
CA MET A 60 -10.15 17.56 -13.41
C MET A 60 -10.76 18.39 -12.29
N ILE A 61 -11.58 17.75 -11.44
CA ILE A 61 -12.18 18.39 -10.26
C ILE A 61 -11.10 18.71 -9.21
N LYS A 62 -10.13 17.80 -9.03
CA LYS A 62 -9.02 17.95 -8.07
C LYS A 62 -7.68 17.89 -8.78
N LYS A 63 -7.09 19.05 -9.10
CA LYS A 63 -5.78 19.13 -9.76
C LYS A 63 -4.66 18.56 -8.87
N PRO A 64 -3.72 17.78 -9.41
CA PRO A 64 -2.60 17.27 -8.64
C PRO A 64 -1.63 18.41 -8.32
N ILE A 65 -1.01 18.35 -7.14
CA ILE A 65 0.06 19.28 -6.77
C ILE A 65 1.36 18.70 -7.34
N LEU A 66 1.83 19.25 -8.46
CA LEU A 66 3.01 18.75 -9.17
C LEU A 66 4.34 19.31 -8.63
N LYS A 67 4.28 20.43 -7.90
CA LYS A 67 5.47 21.04 -7.31
C LYS A 67 5.66 20.46 -5.91
N PRO A 68 6.78 19.76 -5.64
CA PRO A 68 7.08 19.32 -4.29
C PRO A 68 7.12 20.53 -3.34
N PHE A 69 6.46 20.40 -2.20
CA PHE A 69 6.49 21.43 -1.16
C PHE A 69 7.65 21.16 -0.20
N PHE A 70 8.54 22.14 -0.05
CA PHE A 70 9.60 22.12 0.94
C PHE A 70 9.38 23.28 1.90
N PRO A 71 9.32 23.04 3.23
CA PRO A 71 9.29 24.12 4.21
C PRO A 71 10.52 25.03 4.05
N ASP A 72 10.34 26.34 4.25
CA ASP A 72 11.43 27.31 4.16
C ASP A 72 12.57 26.94 5.12
N GLY A 73 13.81 26.96 4.60
CA GLY A 73 15.01 26.56 5.35
C GLY A 73 15.33 25.05 5.32
N TYR A 74 14.44 24.22 4.77
CA TYR A 74 14.63 22.78 4.62
C TYR A 74 14.76 22.41 3.14
N GLY A 75 15.87 22.80 2.52
CA GLY A 75 16.21 22.33 1.17
C GLY A 75 16.48 20.82 1.13
N LEU A 76 16.20 20.19 -0.01
CA LEU A 76 16.53 18.78 -0.25
C LEU A 76 18.05 18.58 -0.34
N THR A 77 18.70 18.20 0.76
CA THR A 77 19.99 17.51 0.66
C THR A 77 20.17 16.51 1.80
N LEU A 78 19.26 15.55 1.89
CA LEU A 78 19.59 14.27 2.55
C LEU A 78 20.33 13.41 1.53
N LYS A 79 21.67 13.47 1.57
CA LYS A 79 22.49 12.47 0.89
C LYS A 79 22.35 11.17 1.67
N LEU A 80 21.56 10.24 1.15
CA LEU A 80 21.57 8.88 1.64
C LEU A 80 22.98 8.32 1.45
N ARG A 81 23.49 7.60 2.46
CA ARG A 81 24.83 6.97 2.44
C ARG A 81 24.83 5.67 1.62
N TYR A 82 24.15 5.66 0.49
CA TYR A 82 24.10 4.52 -0.41
C TYR A 82 24.58 4.99 -1.77
N ILE A 83 25.73 4.47 -2.20
CA ILE A 83 26.38 4.86 -3.45
C ILE A 83 26.12 3.82 -4.53
N ASP A 84 26.07 2.55 -4.13
CA ASP A 84 25.86 1.42 -5.02
C ASP A 84 24.42 0.88 -4.90
N PRO A 85 23.66 0.74 -6.00
CA PRO A 85 22.39 0.03 -6.03
C PRO A 85 22.39 -1.32 -5.33
N GLU A 86 23.50 -2.07 -5.36
CA GLU A 86 23.62 -3.36 -4.66
C GLU A 86 23.49 -3.24 -3.13
N GLU A 87 23.78 -2.07 -2.55
CA GLU A 87 23.66 -1.82 -1.11
C GLU A 87 22.20 -1.72 -0.62
N PHE A 88 21.25 -1.43 -1.51
CA PHE A 88 19.85 -1.21 -1.13
C PHE A 88 18.82 -1.95 -1.97
N VAL A 89 19.22 -2.55 -3.10
CA VAL A 89 18.34 -3.36 -3.95
C VAL A 89 18.41 -4.81 -3.51
N THR A 90 17.50 -5.23 -2.62
CA THR A 90 17.35 -6.64 -2.26
C THR A 90 16.31 -7.31 -3.16
N ARG A 91 16.74 -8.28 -3.98
CA ARG A 91 15.85 -9.14 -4.77
C ARG A 91 15.41 -10.34 -3.93
N LEU A 92 14.44 -10.11 -3.05
CA LEU A 92 13.86 -11.18 -2.25
C LEU A 92 13.07 -12.14 -3.15
N ASN A 93 13.32 -13.43 -3.00
CA ASN A 93 12.48 -14.48 -3.54
C ASN A 93 11.82 -15.21 -2.36
N PRO A 94 10.60 -14.80 -1.95
CA PRO A 94 9.94 -15.37 -0.78
C PRO A 94 9.48 -16.83 -0.99
N GLY A 95 9.73 -17.43 -2.16
CA GLY A 95 9.21 -18.73 -2.52
C GLY A 95 7.70 -18.69 -2.79
N PRO A 96 7.02 -19.85 -2.80
CA PRO A 96 5.59 -19.91 -3.08
C PRO A 96 4.78 -19.33 -1.91
N LEU A 97 4.21 -18.15 -2.13
CA LEU A 97 3.25 -17.53 -1.21
C LEU A 97 1.83 -18.03 -1.49
N ARG A 98 1.02 -18.13 -0.42
CA ARG A 98 -0.42 -18.37 -0.52
C ARG A 98 -1.15 -17.12 -0.05
N GLU A 99 -1.96 -16.57 -0.93
CA GLU A 99 -2.80 -15.41 -0.63
C GLU A 99 -4.21 -15.86 -0.23
N ARG A 100 -4.80 -15.17 0.74
CA ARG A 100 -6.18 -15.41 1.17
C ARG A 100 -6.84 -14.10 1.58
N ILE A 101 -8.04 -13.88 1.07
CA ILE A 101 -8.88 -12.74 1.46
C ILE A 101 -9.75 -13.17 2.64
N PHE A 102 -9.72 -12.39 3.72
CA PHE A 102 -10.58 -12.56 4.88
C PHE A 102 -11.61 -11.44 4.91
N HIS A 103 -12.89 -11.81 4.95
CA HIS A 103 -13.98 -10.86 5.06
C HIS A 103 -14.35 -10.66 6.54
N PHE A 104 -14.39 -9.40 6.97
CA PHE A 104 -14.90 -9.00 8.27
C PHE A 104 -16.18 -8.21 8.07
N SER A 105 -17.29 -8.71 8.60
CA SER A 105 -18.57 -8.01 8.49
C SER A 105 -18.56 -6.72 9.32
N PRO A 106 -19.42 -5.74 9.00
CA PRO A 106 -19.54 -4.52 9.81
C PRO A 106 -19.83 -4.80 11.29
N ALA A 107 -20.67 -5.81 11.59
CA ALA A 107 -20.95 -6.23 12.96
C ALA A 107 -19.71 -6.83 13.65
N ALA A 108 -18.94 -7.66 12.95
CA ALA A 108 -17.70 -8.22 13.49
C ALA A 108 -16.66 -7.12 13.76
N MET A 109 -16.54 -6.14 12.85
CA MET A 109 -15.66 -4.99 13.02
C MET A 109 -16.07 -4.10 14.20
N ALA A 110 -17.38 -3.87 14.38
CA ALA A 110 -17.89 -3.10 15.51
C ALA A 110 -17.64 -3.82 16.85
N ALA A 111 -17.88 -5.13 16.90
CA ALA A 111 -17.60 -5.95 18.08
C ALA A 111 -16.10 -5.97 18.42
N LEU A 112 -15.24 -6.09 17.40
CA LEU A 112 -13.79 -6.04 17.57
C LEU A 112 -13.32 -4.68 18.11
N LYS A 113 -13.83 -3.58 17.54
CA LYS A 113 -13.53 -2.22 18.03
C LYS A 113 -13.98 -2.05 19.49
N ALA A 114 -15.22 -2.46 19.81
CA ALA A 114 -15.76 -2.34 21.16
C ALA A 114 -14.92 -3.11 22.17
N LYS A 115 -14.57 -4.36 21.87
CA LYS A 115 -13.71 -5.18 22.73
C LYS A 115 -12.32 -4.57 22.93
N ALA A 116 -11.70 -4.03 21.89
CA ALA A 116 -10.40 -3.39 22.01
C ALA A 116 -10.45 -2.16 22.92
N ASN A 117 -11.52 -1.36 22.84
CA ASN A 117 -11.70 -0.19 23.72
C ASN A 117 -12.04 -0.58 25.16
N GLU A 118 -12.71 -1.71 25.38
CA GLU A 118 -12.96 -2.25 26.73
C GLU A 118 -11.65 -2.72 27.39
N GLU A 119 -10.77 -3.39 26.63
CA GLU A 119 -9.47 -3.88 27.13
C GLU A 119 -8.42 -2.75 27.30
N CYS A 120 -8.59 -1.60 26.65
CA CYS A 120 -7.70 -0.45 26.74
C CYS A 120 -8.42 0.74 27.38
N GLU A 121 -8.31 0.87 28.71
CA GLU A 121 -8.98 1.89 29.53
C GLU A 121 -8.63 3.37 29.20
N ALA A 122 -7.75 3.64 28.23
CA ALA A 122 -7.16 4.97 28.02
C ALA A 122 -7.13 5.51 26.57
N LEU A 123 -7.67 4.80 25.56
CA LEU A 123 -7.57 5.22 24.15
C LEU A 123 -8.85 4.91 23.35
N ASP A 124 -9.34 5.88 22.55
CA ASP A 124 -10.35 5.61 21.50
C ASP A 124 -9.68 4.88 20.34
N ILE A 125 -9.61 3.55 20.46
CA ILE A 125 -9.02 2.67 19.47
C ILE A 125 -9.92 2.62 18.25
N SER A 126 -9.38 3.02 17.09
CA SER A 126 -10.06 2.93 15.80
C SER A 126 -10.24 1.48 15.33
N SER A 127 -11.20 1.25 14.43
CA SER A 127 -11.40 -0.07 13.81
C SER A 127 -10.15 -0.59 13.07
N PHE A 128 -9.37 0.32 12.45
CA PHE A 128 -8.12 -0.04 11.79
C PHE A 128 -7.07 -0.54 12.79
N GLN A 129 -6.89 0.15 13.92
CA GLN A 129 -5.98 -0.29 14.98
C GLN A 129 -6.41 -1.62 15.59
N ALA A 130 -7.71 -1.78 15.89
CA ALA A 130 -8.24 -3.01 16.45
C ALA A 130 -8.03 -4.22 15.52
N LEU A 131 -8.28 -4.04 14.21
CA LEU A 131 -8.02 -5.08 13.21
C LEU A 131 -6.53 -5.35 13.04
N SER A 132 -5.69 -4.32 13.01
CA SER A 132 -4.24 -4.47 12.87
C SER A 132 -3.66 -5.25 14.05
N ALA A 133 -4.10 -4.95 15.27
CA ALA A 133 -3.71 -5.70 16.47
C ALA A 133 -4.18 -7.16 16.43
N LEU A 134 -5.41 -7.42 15.97
CA LEU A 134 -5.91 -8.78 15.78
C LEU A 134 -5.07 -9.57 14.77
N LEU A 135 -4.76 -8.96 13.62
CA LEU A 135 -3.94 -9.57 12.57
C LEU A 135 -2.54 -9.86 13.08
N TRP A 136 -1.90 -8.90 13.72
CA TRP A 136 -0.56 -9.09 14.29
C TRP A 136 -0.55 -10.25 15.29
N ARG A 137 -1.48 -10.27 16.27
CA ARG A 137 -1.60 -11.38 17.23
C ARG A 137 -1.84 -12.72 16.56
N SER A 138 -2.69 -12.75 15.53
CA SER A 138 -3.02 -13.99 14.80
C SER A 138 -1.82 -14.51 14.00
N ILE A 139 -1.09 -13.62 13.33
CA ILE A 139 0.12 -13.96 12.57
C ILE A 139 1.22 -14.45 13.53
N THR A 140 1.47 -13.75 14.64
CA THR A 140 2.47 -14.16 15.63
C THR A 140 2.16 -15.54 16.20
N ARG A 141 0.90 -15.81 16.55
CA ARG A 141 0.46 -17.13 17.01
C ARG A 141 0.65 -18.21 15.94
N ALA A 142 0.34 -17.91 14.68
CA ALA A 142 0.49 -18.85 13.58
C ALA A 142 1.97 -19.15 13.24
N ARG A 143 2.87 -18.18 13.46
CA ARG A 143 4.32 -18.37 13.30
C ARG A 143 4.91 -19.31 14.37
N ASN A 144 4.28 -19.37 15.55
CA ASN A 144 4.71 -20.22 16.67
C ASN A 144 6.21 -20.03 17.02
N SER A 145 6.67 -18.79 16.96
CA SER A 145 8.01 -18.35 17.35
C SER A 145 8.22 -18.45 18.86
N ASN A 146 9.48 -18.36 19.30
CA ASN A 146 9.80 -18.29 20.73
C ASN A 146 9.10 -17.05 21.34
N PRO A 147 8.47 -17.14 22.53
CA PRO A 147 7.84 -15.99 23.18
C PRO A 147 8.72 -14.74 23.34
N ASP A 148 10.04 -14.92 23.45
CA ASP A 148 11.01 -13.83 23.60
C ASP A 148 11.60 -13.34 22.26
N GLU A 149 11.16 -13.90 21.13
CA GLU A 149 11.63 -13.51 19.80
C GLU A 149 10.94 -12.22 19.33
N GLU A 150 11.72 -11.24 18.88
CA GLU A 150 11.18 -10.02 18.30
C GLU A 150 10.40 -10.33 17.01
N THR A 151 9.20 -9.79 16.90
CA THR A 151 8.41 -9.96 15.68
C THR A 151 8.86 -8.99 14.61
N HIS A 152 9.26 -9.50 13.45
CA HIS A 152 9.60 -8.68 12.28
C HIS A 152 8.47 -8.66 11.23
N CYS A 153 8.26 -7.49 10.64
CA CYS A 153 7.54 -7.36 9.37
C CYS A 153 8.52 -7.71 8.26
N THR A 154 8.28 -8.82 7.57
CA THR A 154 9.04 -9.29 6.41
C THR A 154 8.13 -9.30 5.19
#